data_AF-A0A847YTG6-F1
#
_entry.id   AF-A0A847YTG6-F1
#
_cell.length_a   1.000
_cell.length_b   1.000
_cell.length_c   1.000
_cell.angle_alpha   90.00
_cell.angle_beta   90.00
_cell.angle_gamma   90.00
#
_symmetry.space_group_name_H-M   'P 1'
#
loop_
_entity.id
_entity.type
_entity.pdbx_description
1 polymer ?
#
loop_
_entity_poly.entity_id
_entity_poly.type
_entity_poly.pdbx_seq_one_letter_code
_entity_poly.pdbx_strand_id
1 'polypeptide(L)'
;MKAVKKSWSFASDSNPDAPPYQTILYEDGTTSCDCKGWTRRVDASGNRSCRHTRLVEQGLADTYCLGVGVAGKVSRAVLRKIDEEQIVIPAAAAGGRKISPD
;
A
#
# COMPACT_ATOMS: atom_id res chain seq x y z
N MET A 1 9.52 14.45 4.45
CA MET A 1 8.97 13.12 4.13
C MET A 1 7.46 13.27 4.09
N LYS A 2 6.79 12.92 2.98
CA LYS A 2 5.33 13.11 2.84
C LYS A 2 4.59 12.01 3.58
N ALA A 3 3.54 12.35 4.32
CA ALA A 3 2.71 11.36 5.01
C ALA A 3 1.94 10.54 3.97
N VAL A 4 2.05 9.21 4.08
CA VAL A 4 1.30 8.28 3.23
C VAL A 4 -0.12 8.22 3.74
N LYS A 5 -1.10 8.37 2.86
CA LYS A 5 -2.52 8.17 3.16
C LYS A 5 -2.90 6.71 2.90
N LYS A 6 -2.53 6.20 1.72
CA LYS A 6 -2.88 4.85 1.25
C LYS A 6 -1.87 4.39 0.20
N SER A 7 -1.69 3.09 0.07
CA SER A 7 -0.89 2.47 -0.97
C SER A 7 -1.61 1.25 -1.57
N TRP A 8 -1.25 0.93 -2.80
CA TRP A 8 -1.76 -0.19 -3.56
C TRP A 8 -0.62 -0.94 -4.21
N SER A 9 -0.75 -2.26 -4.29
CA SER A 9 0.16 -3.14 -5.03
C SER A 9 -0.55 -3.63 -6.28
N PHE A 10 0.06 -3.46 -7.45
CA PHE A 10 -0.48 -3.88 -8.75
C PHE A 10 0.39 -4.97 -9.38
N ALA A 11 -0.24 -5.96 -10.00
CA ALA A 11 0.49 -6.97 -10.77
C ALA A 11 1.21 -6.33 -11.96
N SER A 12 2.32 -6.94 -12.38
CA SER A 12 2.95 -6.61 -13.65
C SER A 12 2.22 -7.31 -14.79
N ASP A 13 1.56 -6.53 -15.66
CA ASP A 13 0.84 -7.07 -16.83
C ASP A 13 1.75 -7.91 -17.75
N SER A 14 3.04 -7.56 -17.86
CA SER A 14 4.00 -8.22 -18.77
C SER A 14 4.76 -9.39 -18.17
N ASN A 15 4.75 -9.52 -16.85
CA ASN A 15 5.43 -10.61 -16.14
C ASN A 15 4.75 -10.79 -14.77
N PRO A 16 3.80 -11.72 -14.65
CA PRO A 16 3.06 -11.96 -13.40
C PRO A 16 3.95 -12.41 -12.24
N ASP A 17 5.09 -13.04 -12.51
CA ASP A 17 6.02 -13.54 -11.48
C ASP A 17 6.96 -12.45 -10.95
N ALA A 18 6.96 -11.27 -11.55
CA ALA A 18 7.75 -10.14 -11.07
C ALA A 18 7.13 -9.52 -9.81
N PRO A 19 7.94 -8.88 -8.94
CA PRO A 19 7.43 -8.14 -7.79
C PRO A 19 6.36 -7.12 -8.22
N PRO A 20 5.27 -6.98 -7.45
CA PRO A 20 4.20 -6.06 -7.79
C PRO A 20 4.66 -4.61 -7.70
N TYR A 21 4.08 -3.76 -8.55
CA TYR A 21 4.30 -2.33 -8.56
C TYR A 21 3.55 -1.65 -7.42
N GLN A 22 4.21 -0.78 -6.68
CA GLN A 22 3.60 0.00 -5.63
C GLN A 22 3.15 1.38 -6.14
N THR A 23 1.91 1.75 -5.82
CA THR A 23 1.39 3.11 -5.97
C THR A 23 1.01 3.67 -4.61
N ILE A 24 1.44 4.89 -4.32
CA ILE A 24 1.25 5.57 -3.04
C ILE A 24 0.44 6.83 -3.28
N LEU A 25 -0.63 7.02 -2.51
CA LEU A 25 -1.34 8.29 -2.34
C LEU A 25 -0.88 8.93 -1.03
N TYR A 26 -0.42 10.17 -1.12
CA TYR A 26 -0.02 10.96 0.04
C TYR A 26 -1.20 11.76 0.59
N GLU A 27 -1.07 12.25 1.83
CA GLU A 27 -2.11 13.08 2.47
C GLU A 27 -2.36 14.40 1.75
N ASP A 28 -1.37 14.93 1.02
CA ASP A 28 -1.49 16.13 0.19
C ASP A 28 -2.23 15.90 -1.14
N GLY A 29 -2.71 14.67 -1.38
CA GLY A 29 -3.44 14.28 -2.59
C GLY A 29 -2.53 13.92 -3.76
N THR A 30 -1.21 14.08 -3.65
CA THR A 30 -0.28 13.66 -4.70
C THR A 30 -0.08 12.15 -4.72
N THR A 31 0.22 11.59 -5.89
CA THR A 31 0.50 10.16 -6.07
C THR A 31 1.93 9.91 -6.53
N SER A 32 2.47 8.74 -6.20
CA SER A 32 3.73 8.23 -6.73
C SER A 32 3.58 6.76 -7.11
N CYS A 33 4.28 6.32 -8.15
CA CYS A 33 4.30 4.91 -8.56
C CYS A 33 5.72 4.49 -8.93
N ASP A 34 6.08 3.23 -8.70
CA ASP A 34 7.40 2.67 -9.05
C ASP A 34 7.44 2.01 -10.44
N CYS A 35 6.31 1.97 -11.15
CA CYS A 35 6.23 1.28 -12.43
C CYS A 35 7.01 2.00 -13.54
N LYS A 36 7.38 1.25 -14.60
CA LYS A 36 8.11 1.79 -15.75
C LYS A 36 7.38 2.92 -16.47
N GLY A 37 6.04 2.89 -16.48
CA GLY A 37 5.23 3.96 -17.06
C GLY A 37 5.41 5.29 -16.33
N TRP A 38 5.46 5.25 -14.99
CA TRP A 38 5.64 6.44 -14.16
C TRP A 38 7.07 6.98 -14.19
N THR A 39 8.04 6.08 -14.10
CA THR A 39 9.47 6.46 -14.01
C THR A 39 10.01 6.98 -15.34
N ARG A 40 9.49 6.50 -16.48
CA ARG A 40 10.01 6.84 -17.82
C ARG A 40 9.19 7.88 -18.59
N ARG A 41 7.91 8.09 -18.27
CA ARG A 41 7.05 9.06 -18.98
C ARG A 41 6.89 10.33 -18.16
N VAL A 42 7.32 11.44 -18.74
CA VAL A 42 7.13 12.80 -18.22
C VAL A 42 6.54 13.61 -19.37
N ASP A 43 5.43 14.32 -19.14
CA ASP A 43 4.85 15.21 -20.15
C ASP A 43 5.70 16.49 -20.31
N ALA A 44 5.38 17.31 -21.32
CA ALA A 44 6.09 18.56 -21.58
C ALA A 44 5.97 19.58 -20.43
N SER A 45 4.99 19.40 -19.53
CA SER A 45 4.76 20.22 -18.34
C SER A 45 5.43 19.65 -17.08
N GLY A 46 6.14 18.52 -17.19
CA GLY A 46 6.81 17.86 -16.07
C GLY A 46 5.94 16.87 -15.27
N ASN A 47 4.66 16.66 -15.64
CA ASN A 47 3.80 15.72 -14.92
C ASN A 47 4.10 14.28 -15.32
N ARG A 48 3.91 13.38 -14.35
CA ARG A 48 4.02 11.94 -14.53
C ARG A 48 2.63 11.32 -14.42
N SER A 49 2.32 10.40 -15.31
CA SER A 49 1.10 9.59 -15.21
C SER A 49 1.36 8.17 -15.67
N CYS A 50 0.78 7.20 -14.97
CA CYS A 50 0.75 5.81 -15.39
C CYS A 50 -0.66 5.25 -15.25
N ARG A 51 -0.89 4.03 -15.77
CA ARG A 51 -2.17 3.34 -15.62
C ARG A 51 -2.59 3.25 -14.15
N HIS A 52 -1.66 2.97 -13.24
CA HIS A 52 -1.95 2.81 -11.82
C HIS A 52 -2.37 4.12 -11.13
N THR A 53 -1.69 5.24 -11.40
CA THR A 53 -2.10 6.53 -10.81
C THR A 53 -3.44 7.00 -11.35
N ARG A 54 -3.74 6.73 -12.63
CA ARG A 54 -5.09 6.98 -13.19
C ARG A 54 -6.17 6.14 -12.51
N LEU A 55 -5.89 4.87 -12.18
CA LEU A 55 -6.84 4.05 -11.41
C LEU A 55 -7.09 4.62 -10.02
N VAL A 56 -6.07 5.23 -9.38
CA VAL A 56 -6.24 5.93 -8.10
C VAL A 56 -7.11 7.18 -8.27
N GLU A 57 -6.81 8.02 -9.27
CA GLU A 57 -7.59 9.23 -9.58
C GLU A 57 -9.06 8.93 -9.90
N GLN A 58 -9.33 7.81 -10.57
CA GLN A 58 -10.67 7.35 -10.91
C GLN A 58 -11.40 6.64 -9.76
N GLY A 59 -10.74 6.40 -8.62
CA GLY A 59 -11.32 5.65 -7.50
C GLY A 59 -11.50 4.15 -7.76
N LEU A 60 -10.82 3.60 -8.77
CA LEU A 60 -10.91 2.18 -9.16
C LEU A 60 -9.74 1.33 -8.63
N ALA A 61 -8.73 1.96 -8.01
CA ALA A 61 -7.52 1.27 -7.57
C ALA A 61 -7.78 0.07 -6.64
N ASP A 62 -8.76 0.16 -5.74
CA ASP A 62 -9.09 -0.93 -4.82
C ASP A 62 -9.56 -2.19 -5.55
N THR A 63 -10.24 -2.04 -6.69
CA THR A 63 -10.78 -3.15 -7.49
C THR A 63 -9.69 -3.89 -8.29
N TYR A 64 -8.67 -3.17 -8.73
CA TYR A 64 -7.64 -3.70 -9.64
C TYR A 64 -6.31 -4.02 -8.95
N CYS A 65 -6.17 -3.68 -7.67
CA CYS A 65 -4.97 -3.99 -6.91
C CYS A 65 -4.95 -5.46 -6.44
N LEU A 66 -3.74 -5.97 -6.21
CA LEU A 66 -3.51 -7.23 -5.49
C LEU A 66 -3.61 -7.05 -3.98
N GLY A 67 -3.42 -5.83 -3.48
CA GLY A 67 -3.41 -5.55 -2.06
C GLY A 67 -3.37 -4.06 -1.78
N VAL A 68 -3.88 -3.71 -0.60
CA VAL A 68 -4.01 -2.34 -0.12
C VAL A 68 -3.20 -2.19 1.17
N GLY A 69 -2.34 -1.18 1.23
CA GLY A 69 -1.74 -0.70 2.46
C GLY A 69 -2.43 0.58 2.90
N VAL A 70 -2.86 0.65 4.15
CA VAL A 70 -3.34 1.91 4.75
C VAL A 70 -2.35 2.36 5.81
N ALA A 71 -2.04 3.65 5.82
CA ALA A 71 -1.26 4.24 6.90
C ALA A 71 -2.19 4.45 8.11
N GLY A 72 -2.61 3.36 8.72
CA GLY A 72 -3.36 3.39 9.97
C GLY A 72 -2.38 3.57 11.14
N LYS A 73 -2.50 4.66 11.89
CA LYS A 73 -1.99 4.69 13.26
C LYS A 73 -2.90 3.80 14.10
N VAL A 74 -2.66 2.48 14.10
CA VAL A 74 -3.32 1.63 15.10
C VAL A 74 -2.77 2.02 16.45
N SER A 75 -3.61 2.59 17.31
CA SER A 75 -3.16 2.99 18.64
C SER A 75 -2.69 1.75 19.40
N ARG A 76 -1.65 1.92 20.24
CA ARG A 76 -1.14 0.84 21.09
C ARG A 76 -2.25 0.28 22.01
N ALA A 77 -3.26 1.08 22.32
CA ALA A 77 -4.44 0.67 23.07
C ALA A 77 -5.33 -0.32 22.31
N VAL A 78 -5.56 -0.10 21.01
CA VAL A 78 -6.33 -1.04 20.17
C VAL A 78 -5.59 -2.37 20.06
N LEU A 79 -4.28 -2.34 19.82
CA LEU A 79 -3.48 -3.57 19.77
C LEU A 79 -3.48 -4.33 21.10
N ARG A 80 -3.48 -3.61 22.24
CA ARG A 80 -3.60 -4.23 23.57
C ARG A 80 -4.94 -4.92 23.79
N LYS A 81 -6.05 -4.33 23.33
CA LYS A 81 -7.37 -4.98 23.44
C LYS A 81 -7.43 -6.28 22.63
N ILE A 82 -6.84 -6.28 21.43
CA ILE A 82 -6.77 -7.50 20.61
C ILE A 82 -5.85 -8.55 21.26
N ASP A 83 -4.77 -8.13 21.94
CA ASP A 83 -3.93 -9.03 22.76
C ASP A 83 -4.72 -9.60 23.96
N GLU A 84 -5.53 -8.77 24.65
CA GLU A 84 -6.36 -9.17 25.81
C GLU A 84 -7.45 -10.19 25.44
N GLU A 85 -8.00 -10.10 24.22
CA GLU A 85 -8.97 -11.05 23.69
C GLU A 85 -8.34 -12.38 23.23
N GLN A 86 -7.01 -12.57 23.40
CA GLN A 86 -6.24 -13.74 22.96
C GLN A 86 -6.34 -14.05 21.45
N ILE A 87 -6.76 -13.10 20.63
CA ILE A 87 -6.83 -13.27 19.18
C ILE A 87 -5.43 -13.24 18.57
N VAL A 88 -4.51 -12.49 19.18
CA VAL A 88 -3.11 -12.39 18.74
C VAL A 88 -2.15 -12.52 19.93
N ILE A 89 -1.02 -13.19 19.69
CA ILE A 89 0.05 -13.44 20.66
C ILE A 89 1.36 -12.76 20.23
N PRO A 90 2.22 -12.33 21.17
CA PRO A 90 3.53 -11.76 20.85
C PRO A 90 4.42 -12.76 20.09
N ALA A 91 5.00 -12.33 18.97
CA ALA A 91 5.95 -13.15 18.22
C ALA A 91 7.30 -13.18 18.94
N ALA A 92 7.57 -14.25 19.70
CA ALA A 92 8.72 -14.37 20.60
C ALA A 92 10.11 -14.12 19.97
N ALA A 93 10.28 -14.24 18.64
CA ALA A 93 11.59 -14.27 18.00
C ALA A 93 11.85 -13.19 16.92
N ALA A 94 10.84 -12.49 16.39
CA ALA A 94 11.01 -11.63 15.21
C ALA A 94 10.48 -10.19 15.37
N GLY A 95 9.90 -9.86 16.54
CA GLY A 95 9.06 -8.66 16.68
C GLY A 95 7.72 -8.82 15.93
N GLY A 96 6.70 -8.10 16.41
CA GLY A 96 5.34 -8.21 15.88
C GLY A 96 4.43 -9.14 16.67
N ARG A 97 3.25 -9.45 16.11
CA ARG A 97 2.19 -10.27 16.71
C ARG A 97 1.78 -11.38 15.73
N LYS A 98 1.47 -12.56 16.25
CA LYS A 98 0.96 -13.72 15.49
C LYS A 98 -0.49 -13.99 15.89
N ILE A 99 -1.28 -14.59 15.00
CA ILE A 99 -2.63 -15.05 15.34
C ILE A 99 -2.49 -16.22 16.33
N SER A 100 -3.32 -16.26 17.37
CA SER A 100 -3.32 -17.39 18.31
C SER A 100 -3.78 -18.66 17.58
N PRO A 101 -3.09 -19.79 17.74
CA PRO A 101 -3.69 -21.08 17.39
C PRO A 101 -4.89 -21.32 18.31
N ASP A 102 -5.99 -21.83 17.74
CA ASP A 102 -7.20 -22.22 18.47
C ASP A 102 -6.91 -23.25 19.59
#